data_AF-A0AAI9N511-F1
#
_entry.id   AF-A0AAI9N511-F1
#
_cell.length_a   1.000
_cell.length_b   1.000
_cell.length_c   1.000
_cell.angle_alpha   90.00
_cell.angle_beta   90.00
_cell.angle_gamma   90.00
#
_symmetry.space_group_name_H-M   'P 1'
#
loop_
_entity.id
_entity.type
_entity.pdbx_description
1 polymer ?
#
loop_
_entity_poly.entity_id
_entity_poly.type
_entity_poly.pdbx_seq_one_letter_code
_entity_poly.pdbx_strand_id
1 'polypeptide(L)'
;MKGANYIQMIRTPRYGGEGNRIPNEVVGATMDGLTPIQAWREHLGLTQAVVAQRLGISQALYAKYEKTLRPRTSTISRIAAALGITKEQLQF
;
A
#
# COMPACT_ATOMS: atom_id res chain seq x y z
N MET A 1 -38.92 13.69 -10.33
CA MET A 1 -38.25 13.09 -11.51
C MET A 1 -36.77 13.00 -11.17
N LYS A 2 -36.20 11.79 -11.12
CA LYS A 2 -34.84 11.50 -10.63
C LYS A 2 -33.86 11.55 -11.81
N GLY A 3 -32.83 12.39 -11.72
CA GLY A 3 -31.65 12.33 -12.60
C GLY A 3 -30.74 11.20 -12.15
N ALA A 4 -30.60 10.17 -12.99
CA ALA A 4 -29.75 9.02 -12.72
C ALA A 4 -28.28 9.37 -12.92
N ASN A 5 -27.48 9.21 -11.85
CA ASN A 5 -26.03 9.36 -11.87
C ASN A 5 -25.37 8.19 -12.62
N TYR A 6 -24.46 8.52 -13.53
CA TYR A 6 -23.70 7.65 -14.44
C TYR A 6 -22.68 6.70 -13.76
N ILE A 7 -22.87 6.28 -12.49
CA ILE A 7 -21.88 5.52 -11.71
C ILE A 7 -22.35 4.07 -11.44
N GLN A 8 -23.09 3.46 -12.35
CA GLN A 8 -23.63 2.10 -12.19
C GLN A 8 -23.23 1.11 -13.29
N MET A 9 -22.25 1.45 -14.14
CA MET A 9 -21.98 0.63 -15.33
C MET A 9 -20.51 0.21 -15.51
N ILE A 10 -19.86 -0.32 -14.46
CA ILE A 10 -18.77 -1.30 -14.65
C ILE A 10 -18.82 -2.33 -13.50
N ARG A 11 -19.64 -3.38 -13.66
CA ARG A 11 -19.55 -4.62 -12.89
C ARG A 11 -19.66 -5.79 -13.87
N THR A 12 -18.53 -6.41 -14.22
CA THR A 12 -18.47 -7.73 -14.87
C THR A 12 -17.19 -8.45 -14.42
N PRO A 13 -17.19 -9.80 -14.23
CA PRO A 13 -16.45 -10.45 -13.14
C PRO A 13 -15.19 -11.25 -13.52
N ARG A 14 -14.27 -11.32 -12.53
CA ARG A 14 -13.37 -12.43 -12.10
C ARG A 14 -12.32 -13.04 -13.06
N TYR A 15 -11.07 -12.59 -12.89
CA TYR A 15 -9.88 -13.46 -12.82
C TYR A 15 -9.08 -13.10 -11.56
N GLY A 16 -8.86 -14.08 -10.67
CA GLY A 16 -8.08 -13.98 -9.42
C GLY A 16 -8.73 -13.12 -8.33
N GLY A 17 -8.73 -13.57 -7.07
CA GLY A 17 -9.38 -12.88 -5.96
C GLY A 17 -9.05 -11.38 -5.89
N GLU A 18 -10.09 -10.54 -5.87
CA GLU A 18 -10.01 -9.06 -5.98
C GLU A 18 -9.23 -8.38 -4.84
N GLY A 19 -8.69 -9.12 -3.87
CA GLY A 19 -8.03 -8.60 -2.68
C GLY A 19 -6.50 -8.60 -2.68
N ASN A 20 -5.83 -9.05 -3.74
CA ASN A 20 -4.37 -9.17 -3.75
C ASN A 20 -3.70 -8.76 -5.08
N ARG A 21 -4.18 -7.69 -5.70
CA ARG A 21 -3.53 -7.13 -6.90
C ARG A 21 -2.47 -6.13 -6.50
N ILE A 22 -1.32 -6.17 -7.16
CA ILE A 22 -0.18 -5.30 -6.93
C ILE A 22 0.04 -4.50 -8.22
N PRO A 23 0.04 -3.16 -8.18
CA PRO A 23 0.27 -2.33 -9.34
C PRO A 23 1.64 -2.59 -9.96
N ASN A 24 1.74 -2.51 -11.30
CA ASN A 24 3.00 -2.73 -12.02
C ASN A 24 4.04 -1.69 -11.61
N GLU A 25 3.63 -0.48 -11.27
CA GLU A 25 4.49 0.60 -10.79
C GLU A 25 5.16 0.24 -9.47
N VAL A 26 4.42 -0.42 -8.57
CA VAL A 26 4.96 -0.90 -7.29
C VAL A 26 5.98 -2.00 -7.52
N VAL A 27 5.68 -2.96 -8.42
CA VAL A 27 6.62 -4.04 -8.78
C VAL A 27 7.87 -3.47 -9.46
N GLY A 28 7.71 -2.56 -10.43
CA GLY A 28 8.82 -1.89 -11.12
C GLY A 28 9.73 -1.15 -10.16
N ALA A 29 9.16 -0.34 -9.27
CA ALA A 29 9.93 0.36 -8.24
C ALA A 29 10.75 -0.60 -7.35
N THR A 30 10.21 -1.77 -7.00
CA THR A 30 10.96 -2.78 -6.24
C THR A 30 12.09 -3.43 -7.04
N MET A 31 11.91 -3.63 -8.36
CA MET A 31 12.97 -4.08 -9.25
C MET A 31 14.08 -3.02 -9.39
N ASP A 32 13.73 -1.75 -9.29
CA ASP A 32 14.65 -0.61 -9.26
C ASP A 32 15.32 -0.40 -7.88
N GLY A 33 15.02 -1.26 -6.90
CA GLY A 33 15.70 -1.31 -5.60
C GLY A 33 14.97 -0.63 -4.44
N LEU A 34 13.76 -0.10 -4.65
CA LEU A 34 12.94 0.37 -3.54
C LEU A 34 12.43 -0.81 -2.71
N THR A 35 12.27 -0.61 -1.41
CA THR A 35 11.58 -1.62 -0.60
C THR A 35 10.09 -1.60 -0.88
N PRO A 36 9.37 -2.73 -0.69
CA PRO A 36 7.91 -2.76 -0.86
C PRO A 36 7.18 -1.69 -0.05
N ILE A 37 7.67 -1.37 1.15
CA ILE A 37 7.10 -0.32 2.01
C ILE A 37 7.20 1.05 1.33
N GLN A 38 8.39 1.38 0.81
CA GLN A 38 8.62 2.67 0.15
C GLN A 38 7.84 2.74 -1.18
N ALA A 39 7.89 1.68 -1.99
CA ALA A 39 7.21 1.61 -3.28
C ALA A 39 5.70 1.82 -3.14
N TRP A 40 5.05 1.15 -2.18
CA TRP A 40 3.63 1.36 -1.90
C TRP A 40 3.31 2.76 -1.40
N ARG A 41 4.15 3.31 -0.50
CA ARG A 41 3.95 4.67 -0.01
C ARG A 41 3.95 5.68 -1.15
N GLU A 42 4.94 5.59 -2.04
CA GLU A 42 5.10 6.52 -3.17
C GLU A 42 3.98 6.36 -4.20
N HIS A 43 3.59 5.12 -4.52
CA HIS A 43 2.45 4.84 -5.39
C HIS A 43 1.14 5.44 -4.85
N LEU A 44 0.95 5.44 -3.53
CA LEU A 44 -0.23 6.02 -2.87
C LEU A 44 -0.13 7.54 -2.65
N GLY A 45 0.97 8.19 -3.06
CA GLY A 45 1.19 9.63 -2.91
C GLY A 45 1.33 10.07 -1.44
N LEU A 46 1.74 9.17 -0.54
CA LEU A 46 1.86 9.47 0.89
C LEU A 46 3.27 9.94 1.24
N THR A 47 3.38 10.89 2.18
CA THR A 47 4.69 11.25 2.78
C THR A 47 5.00 10.33 3.96
N GLN A 48 6.29 10.21 4.32
CA GLN A 48 6.70 9.47 5.52
C GLN A 48 6.01 10.00 6.79
N ALA A 49 5.82 11.32 6.88
CA ALA A 49 5.14 11.97 8.01
C ALA A 49 3.68 11.52 8.14
N VAL A 50 2.95 11.41 7.03
CA VAL A 50 1.56 10.94 7.03
C VAL A 50 1.46 9.50 7.50
N VAL A 51 2.30 8.60 7.00
CA VAL A 51 2.25 7.18 7.43
C VAL A 51 2.70 7.02 8.88
N ALA A 52 3.72 7.76 9.32
CA ALA A 52 4.16 7.78 10.72
C ALA A 52 3.05 8.24 11.67
N GLN A 53 2.31 9.29 11.30
CA GLN A 53 1.15 9.77 12.05
C GLN A 53 0.07 8.69 12.18
N ARG A 54 -0.28 8.01 11.08
CA ARG A 54 -1.26 6.90 11.09
C ARG A 54 -0.82 5.73 11.98
N LEU A 55 0.48 5.50 12.09
CA LEU A 55 1.07 4.46 12.93
C LEU A 55 1.24 4.86 14.41
N GLY A 56 1.09 6.14 14.73
CA GLY A 56 1.37 6.68 16.07
C GLY A 56 2.85 6.61 16.45
N ILE A 57 3.77 6.80 15.48
CA ILE A 57 5.22 6.74 15.69
C ILE A 57 5.92 8.00 15.15
N SER A 58 7.21 8.16 15.46
CA SER A 58 8.01 9.24 14.87
C SER A 58 8.30 8.98 13.38
N GLN A 59 8.42 10.07 12.60
CA GLN A 59 8.82 9.99 11.19
C GLN A 59 10.17 9.28 11.01
N ALA A 60 11.13 9.52 11.92
CA ALA A 60 12.44 8.86 11.89
C ALA A 60 12.33 7.33 12.07
N LEU A 61 11.43 6.85 12.93
CA LEU A 61 11.20 5.41 13.08
C LEU A 61 10.58 4.81 11.82
N TYR A 62 9.62 5.49 11.19
CA TYR A 62 9.05 5.05 9.92
C TYR A 62 10.10 5.02 8.79
N ALA A 63 10.95 6.04 8.68
CA ALA A 63 12.06 6.07 7.72
C ALA A 63 13.04 4.89 7.94
N LYS A 64 13.24 4.43 9.19
CA LYS A 64 14.00 3.21 9.48
C LYS A 64 13.27 1.96 8.98
N TYR A 65 11.95 1.89 9.11
CA TYR A 65 11.16 0.76 8.58
C TYR A 65 11.27 0.65 7.06
N GLU A 66 11.24 1.77 6.32
CA GLU A 66 11.43 1.75 4.86
C GLU A 66 12.78 1.15 4.44
N LYS A 67 13.82 1.28 5.26
CA LYS A 67 15.16 0.74 4.98
C LYS A 67 15.38 -0.68 5.52
N THR A 68 14.40 -1.24 6.21
CA THR A 68 14.53 -2.55 6.84
C THR A 68 14.19 -3.66 5.84
N LEU A 69 15.19 -4.44 5.42
CA LEU A 69 15.01 -5.51 4.43
C LEU A 69 14.07 -6.63 4.88
N ARG A 70 14.02 -6.94 6.18
CA ARG A 70 13.20 -8.02 6.75
C ARG A 70 12.48 -7.57 8.02
N PRO A 71 11.41 -6.75 7.91
CA PRO A 71 10.65 -6.32 9.07
C PRO A 71 9.90 -7.50 9.70
N ARG A 72 9.63 -7.42 11.01
CA ARG A 72 8.80 -8.41 11.69
C ARG A 72 7.39 -8.41 11.12
N THR A 73 6.74 -9.57 11.11
CA THR A 73 5.36 -9.75 10.62
C THR A 73 4.36 -8.77 11.25
N SER A 74 4.52 -8.47 12.55
CA SER A 74 3.69 -7.48 13.26
C SER A 74 3.91 -6.05 12.76
N THR A 75 5.15 -5.70 12.37
CA THR A 75 5.48 -4.40 11.77
C THR A 75 4.87 -4.28 10.39
N ILE A 76 5.00 -5.32 9.56
CA ILE A 76 4.40 -5.37 8.21
C ILE A 76 2.89 -5.17 8.29
N SER A 77 2.21 -5.90 9.19
CA SER A 77 0.75 -5.82 9.34
C SER A 77 0.29 -4.41 9.73
N ARG A 78 1.00 -3.75 10.65
CA ARG A 78 0.71 -2.36 11.05
C ARG A 78 0.93 -1.38 9.90
N ILE A 79 2.03 -1.54 9.16
CA ILE A 79 2.36 -0.66 8.02
C ILE A 79 1.34 -0.84 6.90
N ALA A 80 0.98 -2.08 6.54
CA ALA A 80 -0.04 -2.37 5.55
C ALA A 80 -1.39 -1.70 5.91
N ALA A 81 -1.81 -1.83 7.17
CA ALA A 81 -3.02 -1.15 7.66
C ALA A 81 -2.91 0.39 7.56
N ALA A 82 -1.75 0.98 7.87
CA ALA A 82 -1.54 2.43 7.76
C ALA A 82 -1.52 2.92 6.30
N LEU A 83 -1.10 2.07 5.36
CA LEU A 83 -1.14 2.35 3.92
C LEU A 83 -2.52 2.08 3.30
N GLY A 84 -3.39 1.32 3.98
CA GLY A 84 -4.70 0.95 3.45
C GLY A 84 -4.67 -0.24 2.48
N ILE A 85 -3.67 -1.12 2.61
CA ILE A 85 -3.48 -2.33 1.80
C ILE A 85 -3.46 -3.58 2.67
N THR A 86 -3.55 -4.76 2.05
CA THR A 86 -3.37 -6.03 2.76
C THR A 86 -1.90 -6.28 3.08
N LYS A 87 -1.66 -7.16 4.07
CA LYS A 87 -0.31 -7.60 4.40
C LYS A 87 0.32 -8.36 3.22
N GLU A 88 -0.49 -9.16 2.52
CA GLU A 88 -0.09 -9.97 1.38
C GLU A 88 0.39 -9.08 0.22
N GLN A 89 -0.30 -7.95 -0.03
CA GLN A 89 0.13 -6.93 -0.99
C GLN A 89 1.47 -6.30 -0.63
N LEU A 90 1.86 -6.29 0.65
CA LEU A 90 3.13 -5.71 1.11
C LEU A 90 4.29 -6.72 1.16
N GLN A 91 4.01 -8.02 1.08
CA GLN A 91 4.99 -9.12 1.24
C GLN A 91 5.35 -9.86 -0.05
N PHE A 92 4.99 -9.31 -1.20
CA PHE A 92 5.22 -9.93 -2.49
C PHE A 92 6.70 -10.07 -2.86
#